data_AF-A0A3B8ZX96-F1
#
_entry.id   AF-A0A3B8ZX96-F1
#
_cell.length_a   1.000
_cell.length_b   1.000
_cell.length_c   1.000
_cell.angle_alpha   90.00
_cell.angle_beta   90.00
_cell.angle_gamma   90.00
#
_symmetry.space_group_name_H-M   'P 1'
#
loop_
_entity.id
_entity.type
_entity.pdbx_description
1 polymer ?
#
loop_
_entity_poly.entity_id
_entity_poly.type
_entity_poly.pdbx_seq_one_letter_code
_entity_poly.pdbx_strand_id
1 'polypeptide(L)'
;MSKAPEKRPNQRQGRTRPVTGDLNHPDCYLNRELTWLEFNGRVLHEAVDRRNPLLERVKFAAIAGANLDEFFMKRIGGLKQQVAAGVQEHSVDGRTPGQQMAVVHACIRSQQPLRETVHAELFAELA
;
A
#
# COMPACT_ATOMS: atom_id res chain seq x y z
N MET A 1 -36.39 37.07 45.14
CA MET A 1 -36.55 35.87 44.29
C MET A 1 -36.00 36.19 42.90
N SER A 2 -34.72 35.89 42.65
CA SER A 2 -34.04 36.19 41.37
C SER A 2 -34.12 34.96 40.47
N LYS A 3 -34.75 35.08 39.29
CA LYS A 3 -34.87 33.97 38.32
C LYS A 3 -33.51 33.71 37.67
N ALA A 4 -33.07 32.45 37.68
CA ALA A 4 -31.86 31.98 37.03
C ALA A 4 -31.91 32.17 35.50
N PRO A 5 -30.76 32.37 34.82
CA PRO A 5 -30.74 32.63 33.38
C PRO A 5 -31.01 31.35 32.58
N GLU A 6 -31.86 31.48 31.58
CA GLU A 6 -32.29 30.42 30.67
C GLU A 6 -31.14 30.01 29.73
N LYS A 7 -30.69 28.76 29.81
CA LYS A 7 -29.66 28.21 28.93
C LYS A 7 -30.24 28.02 27.53
N ARG A 8 -29.78 28.80 26.55
CA ARG A 8 -30.12 28.60 25.13
C ARG A 8 -29.61 27.23 24.66
N PRO A 9 -30.43 26.40 23.99
CA PRO A 9 -29.96 25.13 23.47
C PRO A 9 -29.03 25.37 22.27
N ASN A 10 -27.79 24.88 22.40
CA ASN A 10 -26.76 24.91 21.37
C ASN A 10 -27.11 23.93 20.24
N GLN A 11 -27.92 24.36 19.27
CA GLN A 11 -28.21 23.56 18.07
C GLN A 11 -27.07 23.68 17.04
N ARG A 12 -25.90 23.12 17.36
CA ARG A 12 -24.96 22.70 16.31
C ARG A 12 -25.36 21.31 15.85
N GLN A 13 -26.45 21.23 15.09
CA GLN A 13 -26.75 20.02 14.32
C GLN A 13 -25.65 19.89 13.27
N GLY A 14 -24.68 19.01 13.54
CA GLY A 14 -23.71 18.60 12.54
C GLY A 14 -24.48 18.05 11.35
N ARG A 15 -24.41 18.74 10.20
CA ARG A 15 -24.92 18.22 8.94
C ARG A 15 -24.05 17.03 8.53
N THR A 16 -24.32 15.84 9.06
CA THR A 16 -23.86 14.60 8.44
C THR A 16 -24.72 14.40 7.20
N ARG A 17 -24.17 14.73 6.02
CA ARG A 17 -24.78 14.28 4.77
C ARG A 17 -24.82 12.75 4.83
N PRO A 18 -25.98 12.11 4.63
CA PRO A 18 -26.02 10.65 4.54
C PRO A 18 -25.14 10.22 3.37
N VAL A 19 -24.17 9.35 3.64
CA VAL A 19 -23.38 8.69 2.61
C VAL A 19 -24.36 7.87 1.78
N THR A 20 -24.51 8.23 0.51
CA THR A 20 -25.58 7.74 -0.38
C THR A 20 -25.12 6.54 -1.23
N GLY A 21 -24.26 5.68 -0.68
CA GLY A 21 -23.71 4.51 -1.38
C GLY A 21 -23.52 3.32 -0.45
N ASP A 22 -23.55 2.11 -1.03
CA ASP A 22 -23.22 0.87 -0.32
C ASP A 22 -21.72 0.83 -0.03
N LEU A 23 -21.36 1.09 1.23
CA LEU A 23 -19.97 1.07 1.68
C LEU A 23 -19.36 -0.34 1.65
N ASN A 24 -20.16 -1.39 1.50
CA ASN A 24 -19.66 -2.76 1.44
C ASN A 24 -19.27 -3.18 0.02
N HIS A 25 -19.43 -2.30 -0.98
CA HIS A 25 -19.09 -2.63 -2.34
C HIS A 25 -17.56 -2.79 -2.50
N PRO A 26 -17.06 -3.91 -3.10
CA PRO A 26 -15.62 -4.16 -3.20
C PRO A 26 -14.82 -3.06 -3.89
N ASP A 27 -15.41 -2.39 -4.88
CA ASP A 27 -14.78 -1.27 -5.61
C ASP A 27 -14.49 -0.04 -4.72
N CYS A 28 -15.06 0.03 -3.52
CA CYS A 28 -14.73 1.07 -2.54
C CYS A 28 -13.36 0.83 -1.86
N TYR A 29 -12.73 -0.32 -2.07
CA TYR A 29 -11.52 -0.73 -1.37
C TYR A 29 -10.35 -1.00 -2.31
N LEU A 30 -9.16 -0.62 -1.86
CA LEU A 30 -7.91 -1.00 -2.50
C LEU A 30 -7.39 -2.33 -1.94
N ASN A 31 -6.80 -3.14 -2.83
CA ASN A 31 -6.12 -4.35 -2.40
C ASN A 31 -4.93 -3.99 -1.50
N ARG A 32 -4.84 -4.63 -0.33
CA ARG A 32 -3.78 -4.38 0.66
C ARG A 32 -2.39 -4.67 0.09
N GLU A 33 -2.23 -5.77 -0.64
CA GLU A 33 -0.93 -6.23 -1.13
C GLU A 33 -0.43 -5.34 -2.27
N LEU A 34 -1.31 -4.93 -3.17
CA LEU A 34 -0.97 -3.96 -4.21
C LEU A 34 -0.62 -2.59 -3.62
N THR A 35 -1.40 -2.11 -2.64
CA THR A 35 -1.11 -0.84 -1.96
C THR A 35 0.26 -0.86 -1.28
N TRP A 36 0.63 -2.00 -0.69
CA TRP A 36 1.95 -2.19 -0.10
C TRP A 36 3.07 -2.16 -1.16
N LEU A 37 2.87 -2.83 -2.30
CA LEU A 37 3.84 -2.83 -3.40
C LEU A 37 4.05 -1.44 -4.01
N GLU A 38 2.97 -0.67 -4.17
CA GLU A 38 3.04 0.72 -4.63
C GLU A 38 3.78 1.61 -3.61
N PHE A 39 3.57 1.39 -2.31
CA PHE A 39 4.37 2.04 -1.29
C PHE A 39 5.86 1.71 -1.43
N ASN A 40 6.23 0.43 -1.56
CA ASN A 40 7.63 0.05 -1.72
C ASN A 40 8.24 0.57 -3.03
N GLY A 41 7.44 0.66 -4.10
CA GLY A 41 7.85 1.29 -5.35
C GLY A 41 8.22 2.77 -5.18
N ARG A 42 7.50 3.51 -4.33
CA ARG A 42 7.87 4.89 -3.98
C ARG A 42 9.16 4.97 -3.18
N VAL A 43 9.41 4.04 -2.25
CA VAL A 43 10.70 3.95 -1.54
C VAL A 43 11.85 3.71 -2.52
N LEU A 44 11.65 2.84 -3.51
CA LEU A 44 12.64 2.60 -4.55
C LEU A 44 12.86 3.84 -5.44
N HIS A 45 11.83 4.64 -5.68
CA HIS A 45 11.94 5.86 -6.47
C HIS A 45 12.89 6.90 -5.83
N GLU A 46 13.00 6.92 -4.50
CA GLU A 46 13.99 7.77 -3.81
C GLU A 46 15.45 7.39 -4.15
N ALA A 47 15.69 6.17 -4.66
CA ALA A 47 17.00 5.73 -5.13
C ALA A 47 17.38 6.26 -6.53
N VAL A 48 16.43 6.73 -7.35
CA VAL A 48 16.74 7.41 -8.63
C VAL A 48 16.76 8.93 -8.51
N ASP A 49 16.26 9.49 -7.41
CA ASP A 49 16.21 10.93 -7.23
C ASP A 49 17.60 11.53 -6.97
N ARG A 50 18.14 12.25 -7.96
CA ARG A 50 19.45 12.90 -7.88
C ARG A 50 19.52 14.06 -6.89
N ARG A 51 18.39 14.50 -6.32
CA ARG A 51 18.38 15.45 -5.20
C ARG A 51 18.89 14.81 -3.91
N ASN A 52 18.81 13.48 -3.81
CA ASN A 52 19.36 12.70 -2.70
C ASN A 52 20.86 12.42 -2.94
N PRO A 53 21.74 12.59 -1.93
CA PRO A 53 23.14 12.19 -2.03
C PRO A 53 23.28 10.71 -2.40
N LEU A 54 24.36 10.35 -3.12
CA LEU A 54 24.57 8.99 -3.65
C LEU A 54 24.39 7.89 -2.59
N LEU A 55 24.97 8.05 -1.41
CA LEU A 55 24.86 7.03 -0.35
C LEU A 55 23.44 6.90 0.22
N GLU A 56 22.65 7.98 0.25
CA GLU A 56 21.24 7.90 0.65
C GLU A 56 20.42 7.17 -0.41
N ARG A 57 20.71 7.38 -1.70
CA ARG A 57 20.09 6.61 -2.79
C ARG A 57 20.41 5.10 -2.70
N VAL A 58 21.66 4.75 -2.40
CA VAL A 58 22.07 3.35 -2.13
C VAL A 58 21.30 2.78 -0.94
N LYS A 59 21.16 3.56 0.13
CA LYS A 59 20.38 3.16 1.32
C LYS A 59 18.91 2.93 0.99
N PHE A 60 18.27 3.80 0.19
CA PHE A 60 16.90 3.60 -0.26
C PHE A 60 16.74 2.33 -1.10
N ALA A 61 17.68 2.03 -2.00
CA ALA A 61 17.68 0.78 -2.76
C ALA A 61 17.77 -0.45 -1.83
N ALA A 62 18.64 -0.41 -0.83
CA ALA A 62 18.77 -1.47 0.17
C ALA A 62 17.50 -1.65 1.02
N ILE A 63 16.90 -0.55 1.48
CA ILE A 63 15.63 -0.56 2.23
C ILE A 63 14.50 -1.17 1.38
N ALA A 64 14.36 -0.71 0.13
CA ALA A 64 13.32 -1.22 -0.77
C ALA A 64 13.50 -2.71 -1.08
N GLY A 65 14.75 -3.19 -1.17
CA GLY A 65 15.07 -4.61 -1.30
C GLY A 65 14.67 -5.42 -0.07
N ALA A 66 15.12 -5.00 1.12
CA ALA A 66 14.81 -5.70 2.38
C ALA A 66 13.30 -5.76 2.67
N ASN A 67 12.59 -4.66 2.41
CA ASN A 67 11.13 -4.61 2.51
C ASN A 67 10.48 -5.66 1.59
N LEU A 68 10.94 -5.75 0.33
CA LEU A 68 10.38 -6.67 -0.64
C LEU A 68 10.62 -8.13 -0.22
N ASP A 69 11.81 -8.44 0.30
CA ASP A 69 12.11 -9.78 0.83
C ASP A 69 11.15 -10.14 1.98
N GLU A 70 10.91 -9.22 2.92
CA GLU A 70 9.93 -9.41 3.99
C GLU A 70 8.52 -9.64 3.44
N PHE A 71 8.11 -8.89 2.42
CA PHE A 71 6.82 -9.07 1.75
C PHE A 71 6.69 -10.46 1.13
N PHE A 72 7.73 -10.97 0.46
CA PHE A 72 7.71 -12.33 -0.08
C PHE A 72 7.59 -13.38 1.02
N MET A 73 8.39 -13.27 2.08
CA MET A 73 8.35 -14.23 3.18
C MET A 73 6.99 -14.27 3.88
N LYS A 74 6.43 -13.11 4.22
CA LYS A 74 5.22 -13.02 5.02
C LYS A 74 3.94 -13.06 4.18
N ARG A 75 3.85 -12.24 3.13
CA ARG A 75 2.61 -12.01 2.38
C ARG A 75 2.41 -13.06 1.29
N ILE A 76 3.40 -13.25 0.42
CA ILE A 76 3.33 -14.30 -0.61
C ILE A 76 3.28 -15.68 0.04
N GLY A 77 4.07 -15.91 1.09
CA GLY A 77 4.02 -17.14 1.88
C GLY A 77 2.61 -17.44 2.40
N GLY A 78 1.95 -16.46 3.03
CA GLY A 78 0.58 -16.61 3.53
C GLY A 78 -0.45 -16.87 2.42
N LEU A 79 -0.39 -16.12 1.31
CA LEU A 79 -1.29 -16.35 0.17
C LEU A 79 -1.10 -17.74 -0.44
N LYS A 80 0.15 -18.24 -0.53
CA LYS A 80 0.44 -19.60 -1.01
C LYS A 80 -0.19 -20.65 -0.11
N GLN A 81 -0.10 -20.48 1.21
CA GLN A 81 -0.73 -21.40 2.17
C GLN A 81 -2.25 -21.40 2.04
N GLN A 82 -2.88 -20.23 1.89
CA GLN A 82 -4.32 -20.12 1.67
C GLN A 82 -4.77 -20.81 0.38
N VAL A 83 -4.04 -20.60 -0.71
CA VAL A 83 -4.31 -21.27 -2.00
C VAL A 83 -4.16 -22.79 -1.86
N ALA A 84 -3.09 -23.28 -1.21
CA ALA A 84 -2.87 -24.70 -0.99
C ALA A 84 -3.95 -25.34 -0.11
N ALA A 85 -4.48 -24.59 0.86
CA ALA A 85 -5.60 -25.01 1.71
C ALA A 85 -6.98 -24.86 1.02
N GLY A 86 -7.04 -24.39 -0.23
CA GLY A 86 -8.28 -24.24 -0.98
C GLY A 86 -9.18 -23.09 -0.51
N VAL A 87 -8.66 -22.12 0.23
CA VAL A 87 -9.43 -20.97 0.73
C VAL A 87 -9.97 -20.14 -0.44
N GLN A 88 -11.28 -19.88 -0.43
CA GLN A 88 -12.00 -19.06 -1.44
C GLN A 88 -12.58 -17.78 -0.85
N GLU A 89 -12.29 -17.48 0.41
CA GLU A 89 -12.73 -16.22 1.03
C GLU A 89 -12.15 -15.02 0.28
N HIS A 90 -13.02 -14.07 -0.08
CA HIS A 90 -12.61 -12.88 -0.81
C HIS A 90 -12.03 -11.84 0.14
N SER A 91 -10.98 -11.14 -0.29
CA SER A 91 -10.55 -9.91 0.35
C SER A 91 -11.60 -8.81 0.20
N VAL A 92 -11.44 -7.71 0.95
CA VAL A 92 -12.35 -6.55 0.93
C VAL A 92 -12.54 -5.92 -0.45
N ASP A 93 -11.56 -6.08 -1.33
CA ASP A 93 -11.57 -5.66 -2.73
C ASP A 93 -12.10 -6.76 -3.69
N GLY A 94 -12.70 -7.82 -3.14
CA GLY A 94 -13.43 -8.84 -3.90
C GLY A 94 -12.56 -9.90 -4.57
N ARG A 95 -11.29 -10.07 -4.16
CA ARG A 95 -10.35 -11.02 -4.80
C ARG A 95 -10.12 -12.26 -3.95
N THR A 96 -10.14 -13.43 -4.59
CA THR A 96 -9.70 -14.69 -3.95
C THR A 96 -8.17 -14.68 -3.71
N PRO A 97 -7.62 -15.54 -2.84
CA PRO A 97 -6.17 -15.61 -2.63
C PRO A 97 -5.37 -15.88 -3.92
N GLY A 98 -5.92 -16.71 -4.83
CA GLY A 98 -5.31 -17.00 -6.13
C GLY A 98 -5.30 -15.77 -7.06
N GLN A 99 -6.39 -15.00 -7.07
CA GLN A 99 -6.46 -13.76 -7.84
C GLN A 99 -5.51 -12.70 -7.28
N GLN A 100 -5.41 -12.57 -5.95
CA GLN A 100 -4.44 -11.69 -5.30
C GLN A 100 -3.01 -12.04 -5.69
N MET A 101 -2.65 -13.33 -5.66
CA MET A 101 -1.33 -13.81 -6.10
C MET A 101 -1.02 -13.40 -7.55
N ALA A 102 -1.99 -13.55 -8.45
CA ALA A 102 -1.81 -13.22 -9.87
C ALA A 102 -1.54 -11.71 -10.08
N VAL A 103 -2.33 -10.83 -9.45
CA VAL A 103 -2.14 -9.37 -9.58
C VAL A 103 -0.87 -8.89 -8.91
N VAL A 104 -0.50 -9.47 -7.76
CA VAL A 104 0.75 -9.15 -7.04
C VAL A 104 1.97 -9.53 -7.89
N HIS A 105 1.99 -10.73 -8.48
CA HIS A 105 3.06 -11.13 -9.39
C HIS A 105 3.14 -10.24 -10.64
N ALA A 106 2.00 -9.80 -11.18
CA ALA A 106 2.00 -8.87 -12.32
C ALA A 106 2.60 -7.50 -11.95
N CYS A 107 2.22 -6.96 -10.79
CA CYS A 107 2.76 -5.69 -10.27
C CYS A 107 4.28 -5.77 -10.02
N ILE A 108 4.77 -6.85 -9.41
CA ILE A 108 6.21 -7.03 -9.19
C ILE A 108 6.97 -7.08 -10.52
N ARG A 109 6.43 -7.77 -11.53
CA ARG A 109 7.04 -7.79 -12.88
C ARG A 109 7.05 -6.41 -13.53
N SER A 110 5.99 -5.62 -13.37
CA SER A 110 5.96 -4.26 -13.94
C SER A 110 6.96 -3.30 -13.29
N GLN A 111 7.38 -3.58 -12.04
CA GLN A 111 8.39 -2.79 -11.33
C GLN A 111 9.83 -3.18 -11.68
N GLN A 112 10.05 -4.30 -12.38
CA GLN A 112 11.38 -4.82 -12.72
C GLN A 112 12.27 -3.81 -13.48
N PRO A 113 11.77 -3.08 -14.50
CA PRO A 113 12.61 -2.13 -15.24
C PRO A 113 13.18 -1.02 -14.35
N LEU A 114 12.38 -0.48 -13.42
CA LEU A 114 12.85 0.54 -12.48
C LEU A 114 13.99 0.02 -11.60
N ARG A 115 13.89 -1.23 -11.14
CA ARG A 115 14.94 -1.86 -10.31
C ARG A 115 16.25 -2.00 -11.07
N GLU A 116 16.17 -2.40 -12.33
CA GLU A 116 17.33 -2.54 -13.21
C GLU A 116 17.97 -1.17 -13.48
N THR A 117 17.18 -0.13 -13.72
CA THR A 117 17.67 1.25 -13.85
C THR A 117 18.37 1.72 -12.58
N VAL A 118 17.75 1.57 -11.40
CA VAL A 118 18.37 1.93 -10.11
C VAL A 118 19.71 1.24 -9.94
N HIS A 119 19.76 -0.07 -10.19
CA HIS A 119 20.99 -0.84 -10.05
C HIS A 119 22.08 -0.33 -11.01
N ALA A 120 21.76 -0.17 -12.29
CA ALA A 120 22.72 0.29 -13.29
C ALA A 120 23.28 1.68 -12.98
N GLU A 121 22.43 2.64 -12.61
CA GLU A 121 22.85 4.01 -12.29
C GLU A 121 23.72 4.06 -11.04
N LEU A 122 23.30 3.41 -9.95
CA LEU A 122 24.06 3.44 -8.70
C LEU A 122 25.44 2.79 -8.85
N PHE A 123 25.54 1.66 -9.57
CA PHE A 123 26.83 1.03 -9.83
C PHE A 123 27.73 1.89 -10.72
N ALA A 124 27.18 2.58 -11.71
CA ALA A 124 27.95 3.47 -12.57
C ALA A 124 28.49 4.69 -11.80
N GLU A 125 27.75 5.22 -10.83
CA GLU A 125 28.18 6.36 -10.00
C GLU A 125 29.16 5.98 -8.88
N LEU A 126 29.22 4.71 -8.50
CA LEU A 126 30.13 4.19 -7.47
C LEU A 126 31.48 3.69 -8.00
N ALA A 127 31.59 3.46 -9.32
CA ALA A 127 32.80 2.97 -9.98
C ALA A 127 33.84 4.07 -10.19
#